data_AF-A0A420MGM7-F1
#
_entry.id   AF-A0A420MGM7-F1
#
_cell.length_a   1.000
_cell.length_b   1.000
_cell.length_c   1.000
_cell.angle_alpha   90.00
_cell.angle_beta   90.00
_cell.angle_gamma   90.00
#
_symmetry.space_group_name_H-M   'P 1'
#
loop_
_entity.id
_entity.type
_entity.pdbx_description
1 polymer ?
#
loop_
_entity_poly.entity_id
_entity_poly.type
_entity_poly.pdbx_seq_one_letter_code
_entity_poly.pdbx_strand_id
1 'polypeptide(L)'
;MDVPDGLTIDKANEVRKAVTLARSRFDHRDRYYLFLSPSHRVAKQRFRQDGLLLPFGARRSEHCEPNPTFFQSLDSWSMPDCVDPLCGWSLHEVDKTPIGLATSDIYGKPFYYVRSMLEKFMDRMSKSTIAFQLLQVHAATLPNHLDESFDRIDVSNISDSGYLGAHRTVAIVALLLRAPPTNPHATLITWFMNLIDENFTLQDQITEWTLGSLSTKRLANYLLPTRPNRGIIDPALMKFAHARHHLREYDDIFGRCADKLQLARMPD
;
A
#
# COMPACT_ATOMS: atom_id res chain seq x y z
N MET A 1 3.53 -14.02 -20.37
CA MET A 1 4.07 -14.73 -19.20
C MET A 1 3.22 -15.96 -19.04
N ASP A 2 3.84 -17.12 -19.07
CA ASP A 2 3.14 -18.40 -19.04
C ASP A 2 3.30 -19.04 -17.67
N VAL A 3 2.36 -19.91 -17.32
CA VAL A 3 2.43 -20.68 -16.08
C VAL A 3 3.61 -21.66 -16.20
N PRO A 4 4.48 -21.79 -15.17
CA PRO A 4 5.60 -22.71 -15.23
C PRO A 4 5.16 -24.14 -15.54
N ASP A 5 5.88 -24.80 -16.46
CA ASP A 5 5.59 -26.18 -16.86
C ASP A 5 5.54 -27.11 -15.64
N GLY A 6 4.44 -27.86 -15.52
CA GLY A 6 4.23 -28.80 -14.42
C GLY A 6 3.63 -28.19 -13.14
N LEU A 7 3.35 -26.88 -13.10
CA LEU A 7 2.68 -26.26 -11.95
C LEU A 7 1.18 -26.62 -11.94
N THR A 8 0.81 -27.58 -11.11
CA THR A 8 -0.60 -27.93 -10.87
C THR A 8 -1.26 -26.95 -9.89
N ILE A 9 -2.60 -26.89 -9.91
CA ILE A 9 -3.38 -26.11 -8.94
C ILE A 9 -3.08 -26.51 -7.49
N ASP A 10 -2.90 -27.80 -7.23
CA ASP A 10 -2.63 -28.32 -5.89
C ASP A 10 -1.26 -27.88 -5.40
N LYS A 11 -0.24 -27.96 -6.27
CA LYS A 11 1.11 -27.48 -5.96
C LYS A 11 1.13 -25.97 -5.75
N ALA A 12 0.46 -25.20 -6.61
CA ALA A 12 0.33 -23.74 -6.45
C ALA A 12 -0.32 -23.37 -5.10
N ASN A 13 -1.37 -24.10 -4.71
CA ASN A 13 -2.02 -23.93 -3.42
C ASN A 13 -1.13 -24.31 -2.25
N GLU A 14 -0.35 -25.39 -2.36
CA GLU A 14 0.62 -25.82 -1.36
C GLU A 14 1.68 -24.74 -1.11
N VAL A 15 2.35 -24.29 -2.18
CA VAL A 15 3.42 -23.29 -2.14
C VAL A 15 2.92 -21.96 -1.56
N ARG A 16 1.74 -21.50 -1.98
CA ARG A 16 1.13 -20.29 -1.40
C ARG A 16 0.80 -20.46 0.08
N LYS A 17 0.17 -21.56 0.48
CA LYS A 17 -0.21 -21.83 1.88
C LYS A 17 1.01 -22.00 2.79
N ALA A 18 2.12 -22.53 2.26
CA ALA A 18 3.39 -22.62 2.99
C ALA A 18 3.86 -21.24 3.47
N VAL A 19 3.51 -20.17 2.75
CA VAL A 19 3.76 -18.78 3.17
C VAL A 19 2.58 -18.19 3.95
N THR A 20 1.37 -18.15 3.36
CA THR A 20 0.23 -17.41 3.93
C THR A 20 -0.32 -18.01 5.23
N LEU A 21 -0.08 -19.31 5.45
CA LEU A 21 -0.54 -20.10 6.60
C LEU A 21 0.61 -20.80 7.35
N ALA A 22 1.87 -20.37 7.15
CA ALA A 22 3.05 -20.93 7.80
C ALA A 22 2.85 -21.13 9.31
N ARG A 23 3.13 -22.32 9.87
CA ARG A 23 2.92 -22.58 11.32
C ARG A 23 3.73 -21.63 12.21
N SER A 24 4.94 -21.28 11.79
CA SER A 24 5.83 -20.33 12.48
C SER A 24 5.26 -18.92 12.61
N ARG A 25 4.25 -18.56 11.79
CA ARG A 25 3.63 -17.22 11.73
C ARG A 25 2.26 -17.17 12.42
N PHE A 26 1.90 -18.19 13.21
CA PHE A 26 0.60 -18.29 13.87
C PHE A 26 0.28 -17.08 14.75
N ASP A 27 1.20 -16.69 15.66
CA ASP A 27 1.02 -15.52 16.53
C ASP A 27 0.85 -14.22 15.72
N HIS A 28 1.61 -14.05 14.64
CA HIS A 28 1.48 -12.88 13.75
C HIS A 28 0.08 -12.81 13.12
N ARG A 29 -0.49 -13.93 12.68
CA ARG A 29 -1.85 -13.98 12.14
C ARG A 29 -2.91 -13.68 13.19
N ASP A 30 -2.79 -14.25 14.38
CA ASP A 30 -3.76 -14.05 15.46
C ASP A 30 -3.77 -12.60 15.95
N ARG A 31 -2.60 -11.97 16.04
CA ARG A 31 -2.48 -10.53 16.32
C ARG A 31 -3.16 -9.69 15.24
N TYR A 32 -3.10 -10.08 13.97
CA TYR A 32 -3.82 -9.39 12.91
C TYR A 32 -5.35 -9.55 13.08
N TYR A 33 -5.82 -10.77 13.40
CA TYR A 33 -7.24 -11.05 13.62
C TYR A 33 -7.85 -10.34 14.82
N LEU A 34 -7.02 -9.95 15.79
CA LEU A 34 -7.42 -9.16 16.94
C LEU A 34 -8.17 -7.87 16.53
N PHE A 35 -7.81 -7.27 15.39
CA PHE A 35 -8.36 -6.03 14.86
C PHE A 35 -9.58 -6.23 13.94
N LEU A 36 -9.94 -7.48 13.64
CA LEU A 36 -11.05 -7.80 12.75
C LEU A 36 -12.31 -8.21 13.53
N SER A 37 -13.48 -7.85 12.99
CA SER A 37 -14.76 -8.42 13.43
C SER A 37 -14.81 -9.93 13.14
N PRO A 38 -15.69 -10.70 13.82
CA PRO A 38 -15.81 -12.13 13.56
C PRO A 38 -16.05 -12.48 12.08
N SER A 39 -16.91 -11.73 11.38
CA SER A 39 -17.17 -11.94 9.95
C SER A 39 -15.95 -11.65 9.09
N HIS A 40 -15.21 -10.57 9.37
CA HIS A 40 -14.00 -10.22 8.62
C HIS A 40 -12.88 -11.25 8.82
N ARG A 41 -12.78 -11.86 10.01
CA ARG A 41 -11.80 -12.95 10.25
C ARG A 41 -12.05 -14.14 9.35
N VAL A 42 -13.31 -14.55 9.20
CA VAL A 42 -13.68 -15.67 8.32
C VAL A 42 -13.32 -15.36 6.87
N ALA A 43 -13.64 -14.17 6.40
CA ALA A 43 -13.32 -13.72 5.05
C ALA A 43 -11.79 -13.66 4.82
N LYS A 44 -11.03 -13.11 5.77
CA LYS A 44 -9.56 -13.04 5.73
C LYS A 44 -8.90 -14.41 5.76
N GLN A 45 -9.40 -15.32 6.60
CA GLN A 45 -8.90 -16.70 6.66
C GLN A 45 -9.12 -17.40 5.33
N ARG A 46 -10.29 -17.22 4.71
CA ARG A 46 -10.60 -17.80 3.40
C ARG A 46 -9.66 -17.28 2.31
N PHE A 47 -9.45 -15.95 2.24
CA PHE A 47 -8.47 -15.36 1.33
C PHE A 47 -7.06 -15.92 1.55
N ARG A 48 -6.61 -16.10 2.80
CA ARG A 48 -5.31 -16.74 3.07
C ARG A 48 -5.26 -18.20 2.59
N GLN A 49 -6.39 -18.90 2.61
CA GLN A 49 -6.49 -20.30 2.21
C GLN A 49 -6.53 -20.51 0.71
N ASP A 50 -7.18 -19.65 -0.07
CA ASP A 50 -7.35 -19.82 -1.53
C ASP A 50 -6.63 -18.76 -2.38
N GLY A 51 -6.31 -17.58 -1.82
CA GLY A 51 -5.66 -16.47 -2.52
C GLY A 51 -6.59 -15.69 -3.45
N LEU A 52 -7.91 -15.92 -3.37
CA LEU A 52 -8.87 -15.37 -4.32
C LEU A 52 -9.56 -14.13 -3.75
N LEU A 53 -9.39 -12.99 -4.41
CA LEU A 53 -10.17 -11.78 -4.16
C LEU A 53 -11.55 -11.93 -4.84
N LEU A 54 -12.52 -12.44 -4.11
CA LEU A 54 -13.89 -12.67 -4.60
C LEU A 54 -14.91 -12.33 -3.50
N PRO A 55 -16.15 -11.99 -3.87
CA PRO A 55 -17.26 -11.99 -2.91
C PRO A 55 -17.33 -13.34 -2.18
N PHE A 56 -17.66 -13.31 -0.91
CA PHE A 56 -17.63 -14.49 -0.04
C PHE A 56 -18.53 -15.61 -0.57
N GLY A 57 -19.71 -15.28 -1.11
CA GLY A 57 -20.63 -16.24 -1.71
C GLY A 57 -20.24 -16.74 -3.11
N ALA A 58 -19.23 -16.17 -3.77
CA ALA A 58 -18.89 -16.51 -5.15
C ALA A 58 -18.34 -17.94 -5.28
N ARG A 59 -18.62 -18.56 -6.44
CA ARG A 59 -18.07 -19.85 -6.81
C ARG A 59 -16.56 -19.75 -6.99
N ARG A 60 -15.85 -20.79 -6.56
CA ARG A 60 -14.37 -20.87 -6.62
C ARG A 60 -13.87 -21.98 -7.53
N SER A 61 -14.75 -22.91 -7.89
CA SER A 61 -14.48 -23.99 -8.84
C SER A 61 -14.16 -23.50 -10.25
N GLU A 62 -14.42 -22.22 -10.55
CA GLU A 62 -14.10 -21.58 -11.83
C GLU A 62 -12.69 -20.97 -11.83
N HIS A 63 -12.01 -20.92 -10.68
CA HIS A 63 -10.68 -20.33 -10.52
C HIS A 63 -9.64 -21.42 -10.25
N CYS A 64 -9.42 -22.27 -11.26
CA CYS A 64 -8.56 -23.44 -11.15
C CYS A 64 -7.19 -23.29 -11.81
N GLU A 65 -6.90 -22.13 -12.40
CA GLU A 65 -5.64 -21.86 -13.10
C GLU A 65 -4.73 -20.96 -12.26
N PRO A 66 -3.47 -21.35 -12.02
CA PRO A 66 -2.49 -20.49 -11.37
C PRO A 66 -2.26 -19.20 -12.18
N ASN A 67 -2.22 -18.05 -11.51
CA ASN A 67 -1.91 -16.79 -12.18
C ASN A 67 -0.38 -16.68 -12.45
N PRO A 68 0.06 -16.62 -13.72
CA PRO A 68 1.49 -16.60 -14.06
C PRO A 68 2.23 -15.35 -13.55
N THR A 69 1.53 -14.27 -13.18
CA THR A 69 2.19 -13.09 -12.59
C THR A 69 2.59 -13.33 -11.13
N PHE A 70 1.88 -14.19 -10.41
CA PHE A 70 2.18 -14.56 -9.03
C PHE A 70 3.06 -15.81 -8.92
N PHE A 71 2.89 -16.77 -9.84
CA PHE A 71 3.62 -18.03 -9.85
C PHE A 71 4.66 -18.02 -10.97
N GLN A 72 5.81 -17.43 -10.69
CA GLN A 72 6.93 -17.33 -11.64
C GLN A 72 7.88 -18.53 -11.57
N SER A 73 7.76 -19.38 -10.53
CA SER A 73 8.50 -20.64 -10.41
C SER A 73 7.62 -21.73 -9.77
N LEU A 74 8.07 -22.99 -9.86
CA LEU A 74 7.35 -24.16 -9.35
C LEU A 74 7.23 -24.19 -7.82
N ASP A 75 8.18 -23.60 -7.11
CA ASP A 75 8.34 -23.78 -5.66
C ASP A 75 8.36 -22.44 -4.89
N SER A 76 8.10 -21.32 -5.56
CA SER A 76 8.11 -20.00 -4.92
C SER A 76 6.76 -19.28 -4.96
N TRP A 77 6.46 -18.63 -3.85
CA TRP A 77 5.39 -17.64 -3.74
C TRP A 77 6.02 -16.29 -3.41
N SER A 78 5.89 -15.33 -4.34
CA SER A 78 6.64 -14.07 -4.27
C SER A 78 6.06 -13.06 -3.27
N MET A 79 4.82 -13.25 -2.80
CA MET A 79 4.16 -12.28 -1.92
C MET A 79 4.35 -12.61 -0.43
N PRO A 80 4.66 -11.63 0.43
CA PRO A 80 4.72 -11.83 1.88
C PRO A 80 3.41 -12.30 2.51
N ASP A 81 3.49 -12.91 3.70
CA ASP A 81 2.33 -13.44 4.45
C ASP A 81 1.40 -12.37 5.03
N CYS A 82 1.81 -11.11 4.99
CA CYS A 82 1.09 -9.94 5.46
C CYS A 82 0.27 -9.23 4.37
N VAL A 83 0.45 -9.59 3.09
CA VAL A 83 -0.24 -8.92 1.97
C VAL A 83 -1.77 -9.02 2.13
N ASP A 84 -2.44 -7.90 1.90
CA ASP A 84 -3.89 -7.77 1.95
C ASP A 84 -4.36 -6.96 0.74
N PRO A 85 -5.33 -7.42 -0.06
CA PRO A 85 -5.85 -6.64 -1.18
C PRO A 85 -6.61 -5.38 -0.74
N LEU A 86 -6.88 -5.19 0.55
CA LEU A 86 -7.35 -3.92 1.11
C LEU A 86 -6.24 -2.87 1.21
N CYS A 87 -4.97 -3.27 1.26
CA CYS A 87 -3.86 -2.34 1.24
C CYS A 87 -3.75 -1.65 -0.12
N GLY A 88 -3.48 -0.35 -0.11
CA GLY A 88 -3.36 0.46 -1.33
C GLY A 88 -4.65 1.14 -1.79
N TRP A 89 -5.78 0.91 -1.10
CA TRP A 89 -7.05 1.55 -1.41
C TRP A 89 -7.57 2.40 -0.25
N SER A 90 -8.37 3.42 -0.57
CA SER A 90 -9.11 4.17 0.44
C SER A 90 -10.14 3.25 1.09
N LEU A 91 -9.91 2.88 2.37
CA LEU A 91 -10.82 2.03 3.13
C LEU A 91 -12.24 2.62 3.18
N HIS A 92 -12.36 3.95 3.22
CA HIS A 92 -13.65 4.64 3.20
C HIS A 92 -14.39 4.45 1.86
N GLU A 93 -13.69 4.55 0.72
CA GLU A 93 -14.32 4.33 -0.58
C GLU A 93 -14.69 2.87 -0.81
N VAL A 94 -13.79 1.96 -0.41
CA VAL A 94 -14.06 0.52 -0.44
C VAL A 94 -15.26 0.19 0.44
N ASP A 95 -15.31 0.71 1.67
CA ASP A 95 -16.41 0.46 2.60
C ASP A 95 -17.78 0.94 2.06
N LYS A 96 -17.78 2.06 1.35
CA LYS A 96 -18.97 2.64 0.69
C LYS A 96 -19.39 1.93 -0.59
N THR A 97 -18.60 0.98 -1.08
CA THR A 97 -18.93 0.27 -2.33
C THR A 97 -20.20 -0.58 -2.12
N PRO A 98 -21.24 -0.40 -2.97
CA PRO A 98 -22.49 -1.14 -2.82
C PRO A 98 -22.29 -2.60 -3.25
N ILE A 99 -22.56 -3.53 -2.35
CA ILE A 99 -22.41 -4.98 -2.57
C ILE A 99 -23.68 -5.78 -2.25
N GLY A 100 -24.83 -5.09 -2.21
CA GLY A 100 -26.12 -5.68 -1.85
C GLY A 100 -26.22 -6.02 -0.35
N LEU A 101 -26.87 -7.14 -0.03
CA LEU A 101 -27.18 -7.54 1.35
C LEU A 101 -25.94 -7.99 2.15
N ALA A 102 -24.85 -8.34 1.48
CA ALA A 102 -23.64 -8.87 2.12
C ALA A 102 -22.74 -7.76 2.69
N THR A 103 -23.30 -6.78 3.41
CA THR A 103 -22.59 -5.55 3.83
C THR A 103 -21.33 -5.77 4.68
N SER A 104 -21.19 -6.95 5.30
CA SER A 104 -20.01 -7.37 6.08
C SER A 104 -18.96 -8.14 5.27
N ASP A 105 -19.13 -8.28 3.96
CA ASP A 105 -18.17 -8.97 3.09
C ASP A 105 -17.00 -8.05 2.73
N ILE A 106 -16.00 -8.03 3.62
CA ILE A 106 -14.82 -7.18 3.51
C ILE A 106 -13.98 -7.42 2.24
N TYR A 107 -14.10 -8.58 1.57
CA TYR A 107 -13.39 -8.87 0.32
C TYR A 107 -14.28 -8.74 -0.92
N GLY A 108 -15.58 -8.88 -0.77
CA GLY A 108 -16.55 -8.51 -1.81
C GLY A 108 -16.50 -7.02 -2.13
N LYS A 109 -16.38 -6.15 -1.11
CA LYS A 109 -16.26 -4.70 -1.30
C LYS A 109 -15.10 -4.29 -2.23
N PRO A 110 -13.82 -4.61 -1.93
CA PRO A 110 -12.70 -4.28 -2.80
C PRO A 110 -12.80 -4.96 -4.17
N PHE A 111 -13.37 -6.17 -4.27
CA PHE A 111 -13.61 -6.80 -5.57
C PHE A 111 -14.49 -5.93 -6.48
N TYR A 112 -15.66 -5.49 -6.00
CA TYR A 112 -16.56 -4.66 -6.81
C TYR A 112 -16.00 -3.24 -7.03
N TYR A 113 -15.31 -2.68 -6.04
CA TYR A 113 -14.66 -1.38 -6.15
C TYR A 113 -13.63 -1.37 -7.27
N VAL A 114 -12.67 -2.31 -7.23
CA VAL A 114 -11.60 -2.42 -8.24
C VAL A 114 -12.19 -2.77 -9.60
N ARG A 115 -13.16 -3.68 -9.67
CA ARG A 115 -13.84 -4.00 -10.93
C ARG A 115 -14.49 -2.77 -11.55
N SER A 116 -15.26 -1.99 -10.78
CA SER A 116 -15.89 -0.77 -11.29
C SER A 116 -14.86 0.28 -11.75
N MET A 117 -13.74 0.39 -11.02
CA MET A 117 -12.64 1.27 -11.41
C MET A 117 -12.02 0.84 -12.75
N LEU A 118 -11.75 -0.46 -12.91
CA LEU A 118 -11.18 -1.01 -14.15
C LEU A 118 -12.14 -0.87 -15.33
N GLU A 119 -13.44 -1.10 -15.13
CA GLU A 119 -14.46 -0.88 -16.16
C GLU A 119 -14.47 0.58 -16.65
N LYS A 120 -14.44 1.55 -15.72
CA LYS A 120 -14.32 2.98 -16.06
C LYS A 120 -13.01 3.31 -16.76
N PHE A 121 -11.92 2.67 -16.34
CA PHE A 121 -10.61 2.87 -16.96
C PHE A 121 -10.59 2.37 -18.40
N MET A 122 -11.10 1.17 -18.66
CA MET A 122 -11.22 0.60 -20.01
C MET A 122 -12.14 1.44 -20.90
N ASP A 123 -13.27 1.93 -20.38
CA ASP A 123 -14.17 2.82 -21.11
C ASP A 123 -13.46 4.10 -21.55
N ARG A 124 -12.69 4.76 -20.65
CA ARG A 124 -11.89 5.93 -21.01
C ARG A 124 -10.81 5.62 -22.03
N MET A 125 -10.12 4.49 -21.86
CA MET A 125 -9.08 4.04 -22.78
C MET A 125 -9.63 3.84 -24.19
N SER A 126 -10.84 3.27 -24.33
CA SER A 126 -11.49 3.06 -25.62
C SER A 126 -11.84 4.36 -26.38
N LYS A 127 -11.92 5.49 -25.66
CA LYS A 127 -12.31 6.80 -26.19
C LYS A 127 -11.13 7.76 -26.33
N SER A 128 -9.93 7.35 -25.92
CA SER A 128 -8.76 8.21 -25.85
C SER A 128 -7.66 7.68 -26.76
N THR A 129 -6.93 8.58 -27.41
CA THR A 129 -5.70 8.22 -28.12
C THR A 129 -4.59 8.07 -27.09
N ILE A 130 -4.16 6.83 -26.82
CA ILE A 130 -3.12 6.53 -25.83
C ILE A 130 -2.00 5.76 -26.51
N ALA A 131 -0.77 6.22 -26.32
CA ALA A 131 0.44 5.50 -26.68
C ALA A 131 1.22 5.19 -25.40
N PHE A 132 1.79 3.99 -25.34
CA PHE A 132 2.64 3.56 -24.22
C PHE A 132 4.07 3.37 -24.71
N GLN A 133 5.01 4.03 -24.04
CA GLN A 133 6.44 3.77 -24.20
C GLN A 133 6.97 3.22 -22.88
N LEU A 134 7.54 2.02 -22.91
CA LEU A 134 8.16 1.38 -21.76
C LEU A 134 9.68 1.43 -21.93
N LEU A 135 10.37 2.04 -20.97
CA LEU A 135 11.82 2.14 -20.94
C LEU A 135 12.36 1.43 -19.70
N GLN A 136 13.32 0.54 -19.91
CA GLN A 136 14.09 -0.08 -18.82
C GLN A 136 15.44 0.61 -18.72
N VAL A 137 15.46 1.81 -18.14
CA VAL A 137 16.67 2.63 -17.98
C VAL A 137 16.75 3.17 -16.55
N HIS A 138 17.94 3.58 -16.15
CA HIS A 138 18.12 4.22 -14.85
C HIS A 138 17.49 5.61 -14.86
N ALA A 139 16.72 5.98 -13.82
CA ALA A 139 15.99 7.24 -13.78
C ALA A 139 16.89 8.47 -13.99
N ALA A 140 18.14 8.42 -13.50
CA ALA A 140 19.12 9.50 -13.69
C ALA A 140 19.54 9.74 -15.15
N THR A 141 19.35 8.76 -16.05
CA THR A 141 19.69 8.89 -17.48
C THR A 141 18.47 9.15 -18.35
N LEU A 142 17.27 9.22 -17.76
CA LEU A 142 16.01 9.37 -18.48
C LEU A 142 16.01 10.56 -19.47
N PRO A 143 16.59 11.73 -19.15
CA PRO A 143 16.65 12.84 -20.10
C PRO A 143 17.45 12.55 -21.38
N ASN A 144 18.31 11.53 -21.39
CA ASN A 144 19.08 11.14 -22.56
C ASN A 144 18.32 10.15 -23.47
N HIS A 145 17.14 9.69 -23.05
CA HIS A 145 16.34 8.68 -23.73
C HIS A 145 14.97 9.18 -24.20
N LEU A 146 14.62 10.42 -23.86
CA LEU A 146 13.34 11.04 -24.19
C LEU A 146 13.59 12.35 -24.91
N ASP A 147 13.00 12.49 -26.10
CA ASP A 147 13.05 13.72 -26.90
C ASP A 147 11.86 14.65 -26.61
N GLU A 148 10.93 14.20 -25.75
CA GLU A 148 9.64 14.85 -25.50
C GLU A 148 9.63 15.62 -24.16
N SER A 149 8.74 16.61 -24.06
CA SER A 149 8.46 17.32 -22.81
C SER A 149 7.03 17.09 -22.34
N PHE A 150 6.85 16.92 -21.03
CA PHE A 150 5.62 16.44 -20.41
C PHE A 150 4.91 17.51 -19.60
N ASP A 151 3.58 17.49 -19.64
CA ASP A 151 2.74 18.35 -18.80
C ASP A 151 2.69 17.88 -17.34
N ARG A 152 2.87 16.58 -17.11
CA ARG A 152 2.83 15.98 -15.78
C ARG A 152 3.76 14.78 -15.72
N ILE A 153 4.61 14.76 -14.70
CA ILE A 153 5.52 13.64 -14.44
C ILE A 153 5.27 13.15 -13.01
N ASP A 154 5.03 11.85 -12.85
CA ASP A 154 5.00 11.18 -11.55
C ASP A 154 6.25 10.30 -11.44
N VAL A 155 7.13 10.62 -10.48
CA VAL A 155 8.39 9.89 -10.24
C VAL A 155 8.28 8.88 -9.10
N SER A 156 7.08 8.61 -8.59
CA SER A 156 6.86 7.72 -7.45
C SER A 156 7.80 8.07 -6.29
N ASN A 157 8.55 7.10 -5.75
CA ASN A 157 9.43 7.23 -4.59
C ASN A 157 10.90 7.59 -4.91
N ILE A 158 11.20 7.99 -6.15
CA ILE A 158 12.58 8.28 -6.58
C ILE A 158 13.23 9.43 -5.78
N SER A 159 12.42 10.32 -5.20
CA SER A 159 12.89 11.46 -4.39
C SER A 159 13.30 11.10 -2.97
N ASP A 160 12.98 9.90 -2.45
CA ASP A 160 13.49 9.48 -1.13
C ASP A 160 15.03 9.36 -1.15
N SER A 161 15.68 9.53 0.01
CA SER A 161 17.15 9.61 0.06
C SER A 161 17.84 8.29 -0.27
N GLY A 162 17.16 7.17 -0.04
CA GLY A 162 17.61 5.84 -0.47
C GLY A 162 17.64 5.61 -1.98
N TYR A 163 17.12 6.54 -2.79
CA TYR A 163 17.13 6.49 -4.26
C TYR A 163 17.98 7.63 -4.86
N LEU A 164 17.37 8.58 -5.57
CA LEU A 164 18.09 9.74 -6.11
C LEU A 164 18.13 10.91 -5.13
N GLY A 165 17.15 11.00 -4.22
CA GLY A 165 16.94 12.17 -3.38
C GLY A 165 16.22 13.30 -4.11
N ALA A 166 15.52 14.14 -3.35
CA ALA A 166 14.64 15.19 -3.88
C ALA A 166 15.37 16.16 -4.84
N HIS A 167 16.49 16.75 -4.41
CA HIS A 167 17.21 17.76 -5.22
C HIS A 167 17.68 17.21 -6.56
N ARG A 168 18.27 16.01 -6.57
CA ARG A 168 18.76 15.39 -7.80
C ARG A 168 17.61 14.98 -8.71
N THR A 169 16.51 14.50 -8.13
CA THR A 169 15.30 14.16 -8.88
C THR A 169 14.73 15.38 -9.58
N VAL A 170 14.57 16.50 -8.86
CA VAL A 170 14.13 17.77 -9.46
C VAL A 170 15.12 18.23 -10.54
N ALA A 171 16.42 18.26 -10.28
CA ALA A 171 17.42 18.73 -11.23
C ALA A 171 17.44 17.92 -12.55
N ILE A 172 17.13 16.62 -12.51
CA ILE A 172 17.14 15.75 -13.69
C ILE A 172 15.78 15.77 -14.39
N VAL A 173 14.71 15.59 -13.63
CA VAL A 173 13.37 15.33 -14.18
C VAL A 173 12.62 16.61 -14.50
N ALA A 174 12.89 17.72 -13.81
CA ALA A 174 12.26 19.01 -14.16
C ALA A 174 12.65 19.49 -15.57
N LEU A 175 13.79 19.06 -16.10
CA LEU A 175 14.21 19.33 -17.49
C LEU A 175 13.28 18.70 -18.52
N LEU A 176 12.54 17.65 -18.14
CA LEU A 176 11.56 16.98 -18.99
C LEU A 176 10.17 17.61 -18.88
N LEU A 177 9.95 18.56 -17.98
CA LEU A 177 8.69 19.31 -17.93
C LEU A 177 8.61 20.29 -19.10
N ARG A 178 7.39 20.51 -19.60
CA ARG A 178 7.16 21.61 -20.54
C ARG A 178 7.56 22.94 -19.91
N ALA A 179 8.22 23.78 -20.71
CA ALA A 179 8.66 25.09 -20.26
C ALA A 179 7.46 25.98 -19.88
N PRO A 180 7.61 26.90 -18.90
CA PRO A 180 6.52 27.76 -18.45
C PRO A 180 5.79 28.55 -19.56
N PRO A 181 6.46 29.05 -20.62
CA PRO A 181 5.77 29.71 -21.73
C PRO A 181 4.82 28.80 -22.51
N THR A 182 5.07 27.48 -22.50
CA THR A 182 4.23 26.48 -23.19
C THR A 182 3.14 25.94 -22.27
N ASN A 183 3.49 25.63 -21.02
CA ASN A 183 2.53 25.22 -20.01
C ASN A 183 3.00 25.66 -18.61
N PRO A 184 2.43 26.74 -18.04
CA PRO A 184 2.80 27.22 -16.71
C PRO A 184 2.32 26.29 -15.58
N HIS A 185 1.53 25.26 -15.89
CA HIS A 185 1.01 24.27 -14.96
C HIS A 185 1.73 22.92 -15.06
N ALA A 186 2.84 22.85 -15.80
CA ALA A 186 3.64 21.63 -15.88
C ALA A 186 4.10 21.21 -14.46
N THR A 187 3.78 19.98 -14.05
CA THR A 187 3.90 19.55 -12.65
C THR A 187 4.72 18.27 -12.51
N LEU A 188 5.75 18.30 -11.65
CA LEU A 188 6.42 17.12 -11.13
C LEU A 188 5.77 16.69 -9.81
N ILE A 189 5.39 15.42 -9.72
CA ILE A 189 4.79 14.82 -8.53
C ILE A 189 5.72 13.73 -8.04
N THR A 190 5.96 13.72 -6.73
CA THR A 190 6.71 12.67 -6.06
C THR A 190 5.96 12.21 -4.82
N TRP A 191 6.10 10.93 -4.52
CA TRP A 191 5.74 10.33 -3.26
C TRP A 191 7.01 10.14 -2.42
N PHE A 192 6.91 10.37 -1.11
CA PHE A 192 7.98 10.05 -0.17
C PHE A 192 7.52 8.86 0.67
N MET A 193 8.05 7.67 0.37
CA MET A 193 7.73 6.45 1.08
C MET A 193 8.53 6.33 2.39
N ASN A 194 9.76 6.83 2.40
CA ASN A 194 10.73 6.59 3.47
C ASN A 194 11.13 7.86 4.22
N LEU A 195 10.80 9.06 3.71
CA LEU A 195 11.22 10.34 4.29
C LEU A 195 11.00 10.45 5.80
N ILE A 196 9.85 9.99 6.31
CA ILE A 196 9.56 10.03 7.73
C ILE A 196 10.48 9.07 8.49
N ASP A 197 10.56 7.80 8.07
CA ASP A 197 11.37 6.77 8.73
C ASP A 197 12.87 7.12 8.71
N GLU A 198 13.37 7.69 7.61
CA GLU A 198 14.75 8.15 7.45
C GLU A 198 15.10 9.31 8.41
N ASN A 199 14.09 10.06 8.88
CA ASN A 199 14.26 11.24 9.73
C ASN A 199 13.56 11.09 11.09
N PHE A 200 13.13 9.88 11.44
CA PHE A 200 12.51 9.55 12.71
C PHE A 200 13.60 9.31 13.76
N THR A 201 13.74 10.22 14.73
CA THR A 201 14.82 10.13 15.72
C THR A 201 14.42 9.27 16.92
N LEU A 202 15.42 8.81 17.69
CA LEU A 202 15.17 8.15 18.97
C LEU A 202 14.39 9.06 19.94
N GLN A 203 14.63 10.37 19.89
CA GLN A 203 13.90 11.32 20.72
C GLN A 203 12.42 11.42 20.32
N ASP A 204 12.11 11.40 19.01
CA ASP A 204 10.73 11.34 18.52
C ASP A 204 10.04 10.04 19.00
N GLN A 205 10.75 8.91 18.93
CA GLN A 205 10.26 7.62 19.43
C GLN A 205 9.92 7.65 20.92
N ILE A 206 10.85 8.14 21.75
CA ILE A 206 10.66 8.25 23.20
C ILE A 206 9.47 9.15 23.50
N THR A 207 9.40 10.32 22.85
CA THR A 207 8.33 11.30 23.05
C THR A 207 6.98 10.69 22.72
N GLU A 208 6.88 9.99 21.60
CA GLU A 208 5.66 9.32 21.17
C GLU A 208 5.25 8.24 22.18
N TRP A 209 6.20 7.46 22.72
CA TRP A 209 5.92 6.40 23.69
C TRP A 209 5.57 6.88 25.11
N THR A 210 5.69 8.17 25.41
CA THR A 210 5.23 8.70 26.70
C THR A 210 3.71 8.67 26.83
N LEU A 211 3.21 8.39 28.03
CA LEU A 211 1.76 8.43 28.36
C LEU A 211 1.11 9.79 28.06
N GLY A 212 1.90 10.86 28.03
CA GLY A 212 1.46 12.22 27.72
C GLY A 212 1.43 12.56 26.23
N SER A 213 1.79 11.63 25.33
CA SER A 213 1.88 11.92 23.90
C SER A 213 0.53 12.35 23.32
N LEU A 214 0.56 13.20 22.31
CA LEU A 214 -0.65 13.72 21.66
C LEU A 214 -1.48 12.57 21.07
N SER A 215 -0.84 11.58 20.46
CA SER A 215 -1.49 10.40 19.91
C SER A 215 -2.14 9.54 20.99
N THR A 216 -1.51 9.40 22.16
CA THR A 216 -2.12 8.73 23.32
C THR A 216 -3.37 9.48 23.82
N LYS A 217 -3.28 10.81 23.95
CA LYS A 217 -4.42 11.65 24.36
C LYS A 217 -5.59 11.58 23.38
N ARG A 218 -5.31 11.62 22.08
CA ARG A 218 -6.33 11.48 21.03
C ARG A 218 -6.93 10.08 21.01
N LEU A 219 -6.10 9.04 21.19
CA LEU A 219 -6.56 7.66 21.23
C LEU A 219 -7.56 7.40 22.35
N ALA A 220 -7.37 8.06 23.50
CA ALA A 220 -8.29 7.95 24.63
C ALA A 220 -9.74 8.39 24.28
N ASN A 221 -9.95 9.20 23.23
CA ASN A 221 -11.29 9.57 22.78
C ASN A 221 -12.01 8.44 22.01
N TYR A 222 -11.28 7.45 21.50
CA TYR A 222 -11.82 6.37 20.66
C TYR A 222 -11.71 4.99 21.32
N LEU A 223 -10.62 4.76 22.06
CA LEU A 223 -10.28 3.49 22.68
C LEU A 223 -9.83 3.74 24.12
N LEU A 224 -10.80 3.69 25.05
CA LEU A 224 -10.50 3.70 26.48
C LEU A 224 -10.10 2.31 26.96
N PRO A 225 -9.11 2.19 27.86
CA PRO A 225 -8.85 0.94 28.57
C PRO A 225 -10.08 0.58 29.41
N THR A 226 -10.88 -0.38 28.96
CA THR A 226 -12.15 -0.77 29.61
C THR A 226 -11.96 -1.75 30.76
N ARG A 227 -10.74 -2.27 30.95
CA ARG A 227 -10.43 -3.27 31.98
C ARG A 227 -9.02 -3.11 32.54
N PRO A 228 -8.77 -3.58 33.78
CA PRO A 228 -7.43 -3.60 34.36
C PRO A 228 -6.48 -4.42 33.49
N ASN A 229 -5.22 -3.98 33.43
CA ASN A 229 -4.17 -4.67 32.69
C ASN A 229 -3.96 -6.08 33.26
N ARG A 230 -4.11 -7.12 32.43
CA ARG A 230 -3.89 -8.52 32.83
C ARG A 230 -2.44 -9.00 32.66
N GLY A 231 -1.55 -8.15 32.16
CA GLY A 231 -0.13 -8.45 31.99
C GLY A 231 0.45 -7.83 30.72
N ILE A 232 1.74 -8.08 30.46
CA ILE A 232 2.47 -7.49 29.31
C ILE A 232 1.86 -7.90 27.96
N ILE A 233 1.17 -9.05 27.91
CA ILE A 233 0.53 -9.61 26.70
C ILE A 233 -1.00 -9.49 26.81
N ASP A 234 -1.52 -8.34 27.24
CA ASP A 234 -2.97 -8.08 27.19
C ASP A 234 -3.39 -7.65 25.77
N PRO A 235 -4.34 -8.35 25.11
CA PRO A 235 -4.83 -7.96 23.80
C PRO A 235 -5.39 -6.54 23.73
N ALA A 236 -5.93 -6.00 24.84
CA ALA A 236 -6.38 -4.62 24.90
C ALA A 236 -5.21 -3.63 24.83
N LEU A 237 -4.09 -3.94 25.51
CA LEU A 237 -2.87 -3.15 25.46
C LEU A 237 -2.23 -3.21 24.07
N MET A 238 -2.20 -4.40 23.44
CA MET A 238 -1.71 -4.56 22.06
C MET A 238 -2.55 -3.76 21.06
N LYS A 239 -3.89 -3.78 21.21
CA LYS A 239 -4.78 -2.96 20.39
C LYS A 239 -4.50 -1.47 20.56
N PHE A 240 -4.35 -1.03 21.80
CA PHE A 240 -4.08 0.36 22.12
C PHE A 240 -2.73 0.81 21.53
N ALA A 241 -1.68 0.03 21.73
CA ALA A 241 -0.35 0.32 21.19
C ALA A 241 -0.37 0.40 19.64
N HIS A 242 -1.06 -0.52 18.97
CA HIS A 242 -1.18 -0.51 17.52
C HIS A 242 -2.02 0.68 17.01
N ALA A 243 -3.18 0.94 17.61
CA ALA A 243 -4.06 2.04 17.23
C ALA A 243 -3.40 3.42 17.39
N ARG A 244 -2.49 3.56 18.36
CA ARG A 244 -1.73 4.79 18.58
C ARG A 244 -0.91 5.21 17.37
N HIS A 245 -0.30 4.26 16.66
CA HIS A 245 0.46 4.56 15.45
C HIS A 245 -0.39 5.16 14.33
N HIS A 246 -1.70 4.85 14.29
CA HIS A 246 -2.63 5.45 13.32
C HIS A 246 -3.05 6.89 13.67
N LEU A 247 -2.77 7.35 14.89
CA LEU A 247 -3.11 8.70 15.37
C LEU A 247 -1.88 9.60 15.52
N ARG A 248 -0.70 9.13 15.08
CA ARG A 248 0.51 9.95 15.03
C ARG A 248 0.45 10.85 13.79
N GLU A 249 0.47 12.15 14.05
CA GLU A 249 0.81 13.14 13.03
C GLU A 249 2.33 13.20 12.89
N TYR A 250 2.79 13.36 11.66
CA TYR A 250 4.21 13.45 11.32
C TYR A 250 4.56 14.83 10.74
N ASP A 251 3.70 15.83 10.91
CA ASP A 251 3.87 17.17 10.36
C ASP A 251 5.12 17.86 10.92
N ASP A 252 5.48 17.59 12.18
CA ASP A 252 6.72 18.07 12.80
C ASP A 252 7.95 17.50 12.11
N ILE A 253 7.94 16.21 11.79
CA ILE A 253 9.04 15.54 11.09
C ILE A 253 9.10 15.99 9.63
N PHE A 254 7.94 16.07 8.97
CA PHE A 254 7.84 16.56 7.61
C PHE A 254 8.34 18.00 7.50
N GLY A 255 7.95 18.89 8.42
CA GLY A 255 8.43 20.27 8.48
C GLY A 255 9.95 20.36 8.58
N ARG A 256 10.57 19.61 9.51
CA ARG A 256 12.03 19.53 9.62
C ARG A 256 12.69 19.05 8.32
N CYS A 257 12.10 18.07 7.66
CA CYS A 257 12.60 17.55 6.39
C CYS A 257 12.47 18.57 5.26
N ALA A 258 11.33 19.25 5.17
CA ALA A 258 11.05 20.28 4.18
C ALA A 258 12.02 21.46 4.33
N ASP A 259 12.33 21.88 5.57
CA ASP A 259 13.31 22.91 5.86
C ASP A 259 14.73 22.48 5.46
N LYS A 260 15.12 21.25 5.82
CA LYS A 260 16.43 20.68 5.47
C LYS A 260 16.63 20.57 3.96
N LEU A 261 15.58 20.16 3.24
CA LEU A 261 15.55 20.05 1.78
C LEU A 261 15.21 21.39 1.10
N GLN A 262 14.97 22.45 1.86
CA GLN A 262 14.60 23.77 1.36
C GLN A 262 13.45 23.74 0.32
N LEU A 263 12.45 22.85 0.51
CA LEU A 263 11.37 22.64 -0.47
C LEU A 263 10.53 23.89 -0.74
N ALA A 264 10.44 24.80 0.24
CA ALA A 264 9.74 26.07 0.12
C ALA A 264 10.58 27.18 -0.55
N ARG A 265 11.88 26.96 -0.76
CA ARG A 265 12.76 27.88 -1.48
C ARG A 265 12.83 27.43 -2.93
N MET A 266 11.97 27.99 -3.77
CA MET A 266 12.26 28.01 -5.20
C MET A 266 13.56 28.81 -5.40
N PRO A 267 14.53 28.35 -6.21
CA PRO A 267 15.54 29.26 -6.72
C PRO A 267 14.81 30.33 -7.54
N ASP A 268 15.09 31.59 -7.22
CA ASP A 268 14.72 32.74 -8.06
C ASP A 268 15.30 32.61 -9.47
#